data_AF-A0A402D094-F1
#
_entry.id   AF-A0A402D094-F1
#
_cell.length_a   1.000
_cell.length_b   1.000
_cell.length_c   1.000
_cell.angle_alpha   90.00
_cell.angle_beta   90.00
_cell.angle_gamma   90.00
#
_symmetry.space_group_name_H-M   'P 1'
#
loop_
_entity.id
_entity.type
_entity.pdbx_description
1 polymer ?
#
loop_
_entity_poly.entity_id
_entity_poly.type
_entity_poly.pdbx_seq_one_letter_code
_entity_poly.pdbx_strand_id
1 'polypeptide(L)' 'MKWEKVDSSPVTIGEGMLKMNATITVVRAKVPGGWLVVYYGANMIFYPDPTHSWDPNAPESR' A
#
# COMPACT_ATOMS: atom_id res chain seq x y z
N MET A 1 -9.66 -6.51 -8.10
CA MET A 1 -9.06 -5.74 -6.98
C MET A 1 -7.80 -5.06 -7.50
N LYS A 2 -7.79 -3.72 -7.57
CA LYS A 2 -6.67 -2.92 -8.11
C LYS A 2 -5.82 -2.39 -6.95
N TRP A 3 -4.52 -2.63 -6.99
CA TRP A 3 -3.56 -2.04 -6.05
C TRP A 3 -2.98 -0.76 -6.64
N GLU A 4 -3.07 0.32 -5.89
CA GLU A 4 -2.54 1.64 -6.18
C GLU A 4 -1.30 1.86 -5.32
N LYS A 5 -0.21 2.32 -5.93
CA LYS A 5 0.97 2.78 -5.20
C LYS A 5 0.63 4.10 -4.52
N VAL A 6 0.81 4.15 -3.20
CA VAL A 6 0.61 5.36 -2.38
C VAL A 6 1.93 6.09 -2.23
N ASP A 7 2.98 5.37 -1.81
CA ASP A 7 4.31 5.92 -1.62
C ASP A 7 5.39 4.86 -1.87
N SER A 8 6.61 5.31 -2.12
CA SER A 8 7.79 4.47 -2.15
C SER A 8 9.01 5.26 -1.72
N SER A 9 9.54 4.89 -0.57
CA SER A 9 10.66 5.59 0.03
C SER A 9 11.86 4.65 0.18
N PRO A 10 13.07 5.07 -0.23
CA PRO A 10 14.29 4.33 0.09
C PRO A 10 14.52 4.38 1.59
N VAL A 11 14.86 3.24 2.19
CA VAL A 11 15.21 3.13 3.59
C VAL A 11 16.57 2.45 3.72
N THR A 12 17.38 2.95 4.64
CA THR A 12 18.57 2.24 5.12
C THR A 12 18.19 1.53 6.41
N ILE A 13 18.43 0.22 6.47
CA ILE A 13 18.16 -0.59 7.65
C ILE A 13 19.48 -1.13 8.18
N GLY A 14 19.65 -1.11 9.50
CA GLY A 14 20.87 -1.57 10.17
C GLY A 14 22.00 -0.55 10.19
N GLU A 15 23.08 -0.92 10.87
CA GLU A 15 24.26 -0.09 11.07
C GLU A 15 25.55 -0.89 10.79
N GLY A 16 26.64 -0.19 10.49
CA GLY A 16 27.94 -0.80 10.22
C GLY A 16 27.93 -1.76 9.02
N MET A 17 28.55 -2.93 9.17
CA MET A 17 28.65 -3.93 8.10
C MET A 17 27.31 -4.62 7.77
N LEU A 18 26.28 -4.44 8.60
CA LEU A 18 24.93 -4.98 8.37
C LEU A 18 23.98 -3.94 7.75
N LYS A 19 24.52 -2.86 7.19
CA LYS A 19 23.75 -1.83 6.49
C LYS A 19 23.16 -2.40 5.19
N MET A 20 21.84 -2.35 5.07
CA MET A 20 21.12 -2.74 3.86
C MET A 20 20.28 -1.58 3.34
N ASN A 21 20.28 -1.41 2.02
CA ASN A 21 19.39 -0.48 1.35
C ASN A 21 18.15 -1.26 0.89
N ALA A 22 16.98 -0.78 1.28
CA ALA A 22 15.70 -1.33 0.87
C ALA A 22 14.79 -0.20 0.35
N THR A 23 13.69 -0.59 -0.28
CA THR A 23 12.63 0.35 -0.64
C THR A 23 11.34 -0.10 0.02
N ILE A 24 10.77 0.76 0.86
CA ILE A 24 9.46 0.53 1.44
C ILE A 24 8.44 1.06 0.45
N THR A 25 7.62 0.17 -0.10
CA THR A 25 6.47 0.56 -0.91
C THR A 25 5.21 0.45 -0.06
N VAL A 26 4.39 1.49 -0.09
CA VAL A 26 3.04 1.48 0.45
C VAL A 26 2.10 1.37 -0.73
N VAL A 27 1.27 0.33 -0.73
CA VAL A 27 0.21 0.14 -1.73
C VAL A 27 -1.14 0.08 -1.03
N ARG A 28 -2.19 0.45 -1.74
CA ARG A 28 -3.56 0.34 -1.23
C ARG A 28 -4.51 -0.21 -2.29
N ALA A 29 -5.60 -0.83 -1.90
CA ALA A 29 -6.66 -1.23 -2.79
C ALA A 29 -8.01 -0.76 -2.26
N LYS A 30 -8.89 -0.31 -3.17
CA LYS A 30 -10.29 -0.08 -2.83
C LYS A 30 -10.99 -1.42 -2.56
N VAL A 31 -11.74 -1.49 -1.48
CA VAL A 31 -12.53 -2.66 -1.05
C VAL A 31 -13.89 -2.16 -0.51
N PRO A 32 -14.91 -3.03 -0.36
CA PRO A 32 -16.15 -2.63 0.29
C PRO A 32 -15.90 -1.94 1.64
N GLY A 33 -16.45 -0.73 1.80
CA GLY A 33 -16.37 0.04 3.04
C GLY A 33 -15.04 0.75 3.32
N GLY A 34 -14.04 0.68 2.43
CA GLY A 34 -12.84 1.48 2.59
C GLY A 34 -11.61 0.99 1.83
N TRP A 35 -10.45 1.14 2.44
CA TRP A 35 -9.15 0.87 1.83
C TRP A 35 -8.40 -0.23 2.56
N LEU A 36 -7.85 -1.16 1.81
CA LEU A 36 -6.85 -2.09 2.30
C LEU A 36 -5.47 -1.53 1.99
N VAL A 37 -4.67 -1.22 3.01
CA VAL A 37 -3.33 -0.66 2.85
C VAL A 37 -2.31 -1.69 3.26
N VAL A 38 -1.30 -1.92 2.42
CA VAL A 38 -0.17 -2.81 2.69
C VAL A 38 1.12 -2.00 2.70
N TYR A 39 1.92 -2.19 3.75
CA TYR A 39 3.26 -1.62 3.87
C TYR A 39 4.26 -2.72 4.21
N TYR A 40 5.49 -2.56 3.70
CA TYR A 40 6.58 -3.52 3.92
C TYR A 40 6.27 -4.95 3.44
N GLY A 41 5.38 -5.11 2.45
CA GLY A 41 4.99 -6.40 1.87
C GLY A 41 4.30 -7.40 2.81
N ALA A 42 4.25 -7.14 4.12
CA ALA A 42 3.80 -8.09 5.14
C ALA A 42 2.81 -7.49 6.16
N ASN A 43 2.71 -6.16 6.25
CA ASN A 43 1.79 -5.53 7.17
C ASN A 43 0.57 -4.99 6.42
N MET A 44 -0.63 -5.34 6.89
CA MET A 44 -1.89 -4.98 6.26
C MET A 44 -2.80 -4.29 7.28
N ILE A 45 -3.37 -3.15 6.90
CA ILE A 45 -4.29 -2.36 7.72
C ILE A 45 -5.53 -2.04 6.90
N PHE A 46 -6.71 -2.21 7.50
CA PHE A 46 -7.97 -1.74 6.93
C PHE A 46 -8.30 -0.34 7.44
N TYR A 47 -8.54 0.58 6.50
CA TYR A 47 -8.95 1.96 6.78
C TYR A 47 -10.41 2.15 6.36
N PRO A 48 -11.36 2.28 7.32
CA PRO A 48 -12.76 2.49 6.99
C PRO A 48 -12.97 3.89 6.39
N ASP A 49 -13.83 3.96 5.37
CA ASP A 49 -14.22 5.21 4.72
C ASP A 49 -15.74 5.16 4.50
N PRO A 50 -16.54 5.86 5.33
CA PRO A 50 -18.01 5.84 5.23
C PRO A 50 -18.54 6.42 3.92
N THR A 51 -17.74 7.23 3.24
CA THR A 51 -18.06 7.82 1.93
C THR A 51 -17.51 6.99 0.77
N HIS A 52 -16.97 5.80 1.07
CA HIS A 52 -16.29 4.97 0.08
C HIS A 52 -17.26 4.43 -0.96
N SER A 53 -16.99 4.78 -2.21
CA SER A 53 -17.60 4.13 -3.36
C SER A 53 -16.62 3.08 -3.91
N TRP A 54 -17.07 1.82 -3.93
CA TRP A 54 -16.33 0.70 -4.50
C TRP A 54 -17.11 0.10 -5.66
N ASP A 55 -16.50 0.06 -6.84
CA ASP A 55 -17.00 -0.67 -8.00
C ASP A 55 -16.01 -1.79 -8.34
N PRO A 56 -16.43 -3.07 -8.26
CA PRO A 56 -15.57 -4.20 -8.59
C PRO A 56 -15.15 -4.24 -10.08
N ASN A 57 -15.85 -3.51 -10.96
CA ASN A 57 -15.66 -3.51 -12.41
C ASN A 57 -15.04 -2.22 -12.97
N ALA A 58 -14.61 -1.29 -12.10
CA ALA A 58 -14.06 -0.01 -12.55
C ALA A 58 -12.87 -0.21 -13.51
N PRO A 59 -12.87 0.44 -14.69
CA PRO A 59 -11.82 0.25 -15.69
C PRO A 59 -10.46 0.73 -15.18
N GLU A 60 -9.39 0.12 -15.69
CA GLU A 60 -8.02 0.53 -15.38
C GLU A 60 -7.76 1.95 -15.89
N SER A 61 -7.76 2.94 -14.99
CA SER A 61 -7.20 4.26 -15.32
C SER A 61 -5.71 4.10 -15.64
N ARG A 62 -5.35 4.37 -16.90
CA ARG A 62 -3.97 4.43 -17.43
C ARG A 62 -3.18 5.57 -16.81
#